data_AF-A0A2C1K2Z6-F1
#
_entry.id   AF-A0A2C1K2Z6-F1
#
_cell.length_a   1.000
_cell.length_b   1.000
_cell.length_c   1.000
_cell.angle_alpha   90.00
_cell.angle_beta   90.00
_cell.angle_gamma   90.00
#
_symmetry.space_group_name_H-M   'P 1'
#
loop_
_entity.id
_entity.type
_entity.pdbx_description
1 polymer ?
#
loop_
_entity_poly.entity_id
_entity_poly.type
_entity_poly.pdbx_seq_one_letter_code
_entity_poly.pdbx_strand_id
1 'polypeptide(L)'
;MSMEYNKESLLKVLEKHANHLTTARGWTDYVKEQDQILPSSGTLINHFGSWNDVKEALNIKGGFYKERVYDKETLLTIAGEHAEYFTTKSKWNKYAKEEGLPSTSTYIKMFESWNKVKEELELKPTDEQAGSQGYTKEEIEQVLQVHGKNIVTRKQWDEYAHEHELPTYKTLKKHFTWEEILSYSNVKKKKTRQELLDIAKKHYEVFASASMNIWNEYAIKHSLPSAHFYFKEFGSWKKAKVAVIKARDNYAN
;
A
#
# COMPACT_ATOMS: atom_id res chain seq x y z
N MET A 1 -13.30 -36.59 30.94
CA MET A 1 -11.95 -37.20 31.00
C MET A 1 -11.19 -36.75 29.77
N SER A 2 -10.21 -35.85 29.92
CA SER A 2 -9.29 -35.53 28.82
C SER A 2 -8.29 -36.68 28.68
N MET A 3 -8.38 -37.47 27.63
CA MET A 3 -7.27 -38.35 27.28
C MET A 3 -6.10 -37.45 26.91
N GLU A 4 -5.03 -37.48 27.71
CA GLU A 4 -3.74 -36.94 27.29
C GLU A 4 -3.24 -37.81 26.13
N TYR A 5 -3.48 -37.32 24.92
CA TYR A 5 -2.93 -37.93 23.73
C TYR A 5 -1.43 -37.63 23.69
N ASN A 6 -0.60 -38.67 23.74
CA ASN A 6 0.80 -38.58 23.38
C ASN A 6 0.96 -39.08 21.92
N LYS A 7 2.06 -38.71 21.25
CA LYS A 7 2.25 -39.01 19.82
C LYS A 7 2.11 -40.52 19.52
N GLU A 8 2.62 -41.36 20.41
CA GLU A 8 2.57 -42.82 20.26
C GLU A 8 1.15 -43.40 20.42
N SER A 9 0.36 -42.87 21.36
CA SER A 9 -1.03 -43.31 21.55
C SER A 9 -1.91 -42.89 20.38
N LEU A 10 -1.65 -41.71 19.80
CA LEU A 10 -2.30 -41.28 18.56
C LEU A 10 -1.94 -42.21 17.40
N LEU A 11 -0.67 -42.56 17.19
CA LEU A 11 -0.29 -43.46 16.10
C LEU A 11 -0.99 -44.82 16.18
N LYS A 12 -1.04 -45.43 17.37
CA LYS A 12 -1.75 -46.72 17.56
C LYS A 12 -3.24 -46.66 17.23
N VAL A 13 -3.88 -45.53 17.50
CA VAL A 13 -5.29 -45.31 17.12
C VAL A 13 -5.39 -45.12 15.62
N LEU A 14 -4.52 -44.30 15.03
CA LEU A 14 -4.55 -43.96 13.61
C LEU A 14 -4.20 -45.15 12.70
N GLU A 15 -3.32 -46.06 13.11
CA GLU A 15 -2.98 -47.29 12.36
C GLU A 15 -4.22 -48.12 12.02
N LYS A 16 -5.19 -48.19 12.94
CA LYS A 16 -6.45 -48.94 12.73
C LYS A 16 -7.37 -48.30 11.70
N HIS A 17 -7.20 -47.01 11.45
CA HIS A 17 -8.05 -46.20 10.56
C HIS A 17 -7.23 -45.58 9.41
N ALA A 18 -6.04 -46.11 9.11
CA ALA A 18 -5.09 -45.52 8.18
C ALA A 18 -5.68 -45.31 6.77
N ASN A 19 -6.59 -46.20 6.34
CA ASN A 19 -7.27 -46.11 5.04
C ASN A 19 -8.16 -44.87 4.89
N HIS A 20 -8.58 -44.24 5.98
CA HIS A 20 -9.43 -43.04 5.98
C HIS A 20 -8.63 -41.74 6.14
N LEU A 21 -7.30 -41.80 6.32
CA LEU A 21 -6.41 -40.64 6.46
C LEU A 21 -6.03 -40.02 5.10
N THR A 22 -7.04 -39.69 4.28
CA THR A 22 -6.85 -39.11 2.95
C THR A 22 -6.59 -37.61 3.01
N THR A 23 -7.52 -36.82 3.56
CA THR A 23 -7.39 -35.36 3.76
C THR A 23 -7.84 -34.99 5.16
N ALA A 24 -7.40 -33.85 5.69
CA ALA A 24 -7.83 -33.39 7.01
C ALA A 24 -9.36 -33.25 7.10
N ARG A 25 -9.98 -32.82 5.99
CA ARG A 25 -11.44 -32.75 5.86
C ARG A 25 -12.08 -34.13 5.81
N GLY A 26 -11.58 -35.03 4.96
CA GLY A 26 -12.08 -36.40 4.85
C GLY A 26 -11.99 -37.18 6.16
N TRP A 27 -10.91 -36.99 6.92
CA TRP A 27 -10.79 -37.53 8.28
C TRP A 27 -11.82 -36.94 9.25
N THR A 28 -12.02 -35.63 9.18
CA THR A 28 -13.01 -34.96 10.05
C THR A 28 -14.42 -35.47 9.78
N ASP A 29 -14.74 -35.74 8.52
CA ASP A 29 -16.05 -36.29 8.13
C ASP A 29 -16.17 -37.77 8.55
N TYR A 30 -15.11 -38.57 8.36
CA TYR A 30 -15.04 -39.94 8.86
C TYR A 30 -15.26 -40.04 10.38
N VAL A 31 -14.58 -39.19 11.17
CA VAL A 31 -14.70 -39.19 12.64
C VAL A 31 -16.13 -38.87 13.10
N LYS A 32 -16.89 -38.06 12.37
CA LYS A 32 -18.29 -37.76 12.72
C LYS A 32 -19.23 -38.95 12.49
N GLU A 33 -18.88 -39.84 11.59
CA GLU A 33 -19.66 -41.03 11.24
C GLU A 33 -19.32 -42.24 12.13
N GLN A 34 -18.30 -42.15 12.97
CA GLN A 34 -17.92 -43.20 13.91
C GLN A 34 -18.53 -42.95 15.30
N ASP A 35 -19.06 -44.00 15.93
CA ASP A 35 -19.55 -43.97 17.32
C ASP A 35 -18.41 -43.89 18.36
N GLN A 36 -17.15 -44.04 17.92
CA GLN A 36 -15.96 -44.01 18.78
C GLN A 36 -15.36 -42.59 18.85
N ILE A 37 -14.91 -42.20 20.05
CA ILE A 37 -14.16 -40.95 20.25
C ILE A 37 -12.78 -41.08 19.59
N LEU A 38 -12.65 -40.52 18.40
CA LEU A 38 -11.39 -40.42 17.65
C LEU A 38 -10.79 -39.01 17.74
N PRO A 39 -9.46 -38.86 17.61
CA PRO A 39 -8.82 -37.55 17.64
C PRO A 39 -9.25 -36.69 16.45
N SER A 40 -9.58 -35.43 16.72
CA SER A 40 -9.92 -34.47 15.67
C SER A 40 -8.71 -34.18 14.76
N SER A 41 -8.97 -33.76 13.53
CA SER A 41 -7.90 -33.33 12.62
C SER A 41 -7.03 -32.21 13.20
N GLY A 42 -7.63 -31.28 13.96
CA GLY A 42 -6.91 -30.24 14.69
C GLY A 42 -6.01 -30.79 15.81
N THR A 43 -6.49 -31.79 16.55
CA THR A 43 -5.66 -32.49 17.55
C THR A 43 -4.45 -33.13 16.90
N LEU A 44 -4.63 -33.83 15.77
CA LEU A 44 -3.53 -34.45 15.04
C LEU A 44 -2.52 -33.41 14.53
N ILE A 45 -2.99 -32.30 13.94
CA ILE A 45 -2.11 -31.24 13.46
C ILE A 45 -1.33 -30.60 14.62
N ASN A 46 -1.96 -30.38 15.78
CA ASN A 46 -1.28 -29.80 16.94
C ASN A 46 -0.16 -30.70 17.48
N HIS A 47 -0.33 -32.01 17.45
CA HIS A 47 0.70 -32.95 17.92
C HIS A 47 1.79 -33.19 16.87
N PHE A 48 1.43 -33.34 15.59
CA PHE A 48 2.37 -33.74 14.54
C PHE A 48 2.96 -32.57 13.74
N GLY A 49 2.37 -31.36 13.81
CA GLY A 49 2.81 -30.15 13.11
C GLY A 49 1.94 -29.85 11.89
N SER A 50 1.79 -30.81 10.99
CA SER A 50 0.97 -30.69 9.78
C SER A 50 0.25 -31.99 9.43
N TRP A 51 -0.73 -31.93 8.53
CA TRP A 51 -1.43 -33.12 8.04
C TRP A 51 -0.53 -34.07 7.25
N ASN A 52 0.53 -33.54 6.63
CA ASN A 52 1.50 -34.36 5.94
C ASN A 52 2.40 -35.10 6.93
N ASP A 53 2.79 -34.46 8.04
CA ASP A 53 3.57 -35.10 9.10
C ASP A 53 2.80 -36.27 9.75
N VAL A 54 1.47 -36.15 9.89
CA VAL A 54 0.60 -37.25 10.35
C VAL A 54 0.69 -38.45 9.39
N LYS A 55 0.63 -38.21 8.08
CA LYS A 55 0.72 -39.28 7.06
C LYS A 55 2.12 -39.89 7.01
N GLU A 56 3.15 -39.08 7.15
CA GLU A 56 4.55 -39.50 7.18
C GLU A 56 4.82 -40.41 8.39
N ALA A 57 4.32 -40.03 9.56
CA ALA A 57 4.44 -40.84 10.77
C ALA A 57 3.75 -42.22 10.67
N LEU A 58 2.81 -42.39 9.74
CA LEU A 58 2.12 -43.66 9.45
C LEU A 58 2.61 -44.33 8.16
N ASN A 59 3.67 -43.80 7.55
CA ASN A 59 4.23 -44.28 6.29
C ASN A 59 3.17 -44.40 5.16
N ILE A 60 2.16 -43.53 5.18
CA ILE A 60 1.09 -43.50 4.16
C ILE A 60 1.68 -42.86 2.90
N LYS A 61 2.12 -43.71 1.96
CA LYS A 61 2.58 -43.31 0.63
C LYS A 61 1.43 -42.63 -0.13
N GLY A 62 1.46 -41.30 -0.21
CA GLY A 62 0.38 -40.51 -0.83
C GLY A 62 0.17 -39.12 -0.21
N GLY A 63 1.01 -38.68 0.72
CA GLY A 63 1.14 -37.25 1.03
C GLY A 63 1.59 -36.52 -0.22
N PHE A 64 0.82 -35.54 -0.69
CA PHE A 64 1.21 -34.62 -1.76
C PHE A 64 2.37 -33.72 -1.30
N TYR A 65 3.52 -34.31 -0.96
CA TYR A 65 4.76 -33.63 -1.24
C TYR A 65 4.81 -33.60 -2.76
N LYS A 66 4.43 -32.47 -3.36
CA LYS A 66 4.91 -32.17 -4.71
C LYS A 66 6.41 -32.30 -4.59
N GLU A 67 6.96 -33.38 -5.11
CA GLU A 67 8.38 -33.54 -5.36
C GLU A 67 8.83 -32.20 -5.96
N ARG A 68 9.88 -31.59 -5.38
CA ARG A 68 10.33 -30.28 -5.86
C ARG A 68 10.79 -30.47 -7.29
N VAL A 69 9.91 -30.15 -8.24
CA VAL A 69 10.11 -30.39 -9.68
C VAL A 69 11.34 -29.65 -10.20
N TYR A 70 11.76 -28.60 -9.50
CA TYR A 70 12.88 -27.77 -9.90
C TYR A 70 13.79 -27.47 -8.70
N ASP A 71 15.09 -27.73 -8.87
CA ASP A 71 16.15 -27.19 -8.02
C ASP A 71 16.67 -25.85 -8.57
N LYS A 72 17.61 -25.21 -7.85
CA LYS A 72 18.17 -23.92 -8.25
C LYS A 72 18.90 -24.00 -9.59
N GLU A 73 19.71 -25.03 -9.79
CA GLU A 73 20.54 -25.18 -10.98
C GLU A 73 19.69 -25.38 -12.23
N THR A 74 18.68 -26.25 -12.16
CA THR A 74 17.70 -26.47 -13.23
C THR A 74 16.97 -25.18 -13.60
N LEU A 75 16.60 -24.35 -12.62
CA LEU A 75 15.96 -23.06 -12.89
C LEU A 75 16.91 -22.09 -13.59
N LEU A 76 18.17 -22.01 -13.18
CA LEU A 76 19.15 -21.15 -13.86
C LEU A 76 19.41 -21.62 -15.29
N THR A 77 19.51 -22.92 -15.52
CA THR A 77 19.67 -23.48 -16.87
C THR A 77 18.50 -23.10 -17.77
N ILE A 78 17.26 -23.32 -17.32
CA ILE A 78 16.05 -22.94 -18.08
C ILE A 78 16.03 -21.43 -18.34
N ALA A 79 16.33 -20.61 -17.34
CA ALA A 79 16.34 -19.16 -17.51
C ALA A 79 17.44 -18.68 -18.47
N GLY A 80 18.60 -19.34 -18.48
CA GLY A 80 19.71 -19.07 -19.38
C GLY A 80 19.42 -19.49 -20.83
N GLU A 81 18.88 -20.68 -21.05
CA GLU A 81 18.47 -21.18 -22.38
C GLU A 81 17.44 -20.26 -23.03
N HIS A 82 16.56 -19.67 -22.22
CA HIS A 82 15.49 -18.78 -22.67
C HIS A 82 15.73 -17.30 -22.30
N ALA A 83 17.00 -16.88 -22.19
CA ALA A 83 17.37 -15.54 -21.72
C ALA A 83 16.73 -14.39 -22.53
N GLU A 84 16.47 -14.60 -23.83
CA GLU A 84 15.80 -13.62 -24.71
C GLU A 84 14.37 -13.25 -24.23
N TYR A 85 13.69 -14.22 -23.61
CA TYR A 85 12.35 -14.06 -23.05
C TYR A 85 12.37 -13.76 -21.55
N PHE A 86 13.49 -14.03 -20.87
CA PHE A 86 13.74 -13.80 -19.44
C PHE A 86 13.98 -12.31 -19.10
N THR A 87 13.11 -11.43 -19.59
CA THR A 87 13.19 -9.97 -19.41
C THR A 87 12.20 -9.52 -18.33
N THR A 88 10.96 -9.21 -18.66
CA THR A 88 9.96 -8.81 -17.66
C THR A 88 9.23 -10.00 -17.07
N LYS A 89 8.71 -9.87 -15.84
CA LYS A 89 7.87 -10.93 -15.23
C LYS A 89 6.67 -11.28 -16.09
N SER A 90 6.08 -10.27 -16.74
CA SER A 90 4.93 -10.45 -17.63
C SER A 90 5.31 -11.18 -18.92
N LYS A 91 6.40 -10.75 -19.60
CA LYS A 91 6.89 -11.42 -20.81
C LYS A 91 7.28 -12.87 -20.52
N TRP A 92 8.00 -13.10 -19.42
CA TRP A 92 8.37 -14.45 -18.99
C TRP A 92 7.14 -15.31 -18.71
N ASN A 93 6.18 -14.83 -17.90
CA ASN A 93 5.00 -15.64 -17.57
C ASN A 93 4.16 -15.99 -18.80
N LYS A 94 4.08 -15.10 -19.80
CA LYS A 94 3.39 -15.39 -21.06
C LYS A 94 4.12 -16.50 -21.83
N TYR A 95 5.42 -16.33 -22.04
CA TYR A 95 6.27 -17.30 -22.74
C TYR A 95 6.30 -18.66 -22.04
N ALA A 96 6.55 -18.66 -20.73
CA ALA A 96 6.61 -19.88 -19.92
C ALA A 96 5.29 -20.64 -19.92
N LYS A 97 4.15 -19.96 -20.08
CA LYS A 97 2.85 -20.64 -20.22
C LYS A 97 2.72 -21.34 -21.57
N GLU A 98 3.22 -20.74 -22.64
CA GLU A 98 3.19 -21.30 -24.00
C GLU A 98 4.14 -22.51 -24.12
N GLU A 99 5.31 -22.43 -23.48
CA GLU A 99 6.35 -23.47 -23.52
C GLU A 99 6.29 -24.49 -22.37
N GLY A 100 5.32 -24.37 -21.44
CA GLY A 100 5.20 -25.28 -20.29
C GLY A 100 6.31 -25.15 -19.24
N LEU A 101 6.98 -23.99 -19.16
CA LEU A 101 8.12 -23.70 -18.29
C LEU A 101 7.69 -23.17 -16.89
N PRO A 102 8.63 -23.11 -15.92
CA PRO A 102 8.35 -22.57 -14.59
C PRO A 102 7.92 -21.10 -14.62
N SER A 103 6.83 -20.79 -13.92
CA SER A 103 6.39 -19.39 -13.74
C SER A 103 7.39 -18.56 -12.93
N THR A 104 7.32 -17.23 -13.06
CA THR A 104 8.07 -16.29 -12.19
C THR A 104 7.91 -16.57 -10.70
N SER A 105 6.75 -17.06 -10.25
CA SER A 105 6.53 -17.39 -8.84
C SER A 105 7.40 -18.55 -8.37
N THR A 106 7.75 -19.49 -9.25
CA THR A 106 8.68 -20.59 -8.93
C THR A 106 10.08 -20.05 -8.69
N TYR A 107 10.55 -19.14 -9.56
CA TYR A 107 11.83 -18.46 -9.41
C TYR A 107 11.89 -17.61 -8.13
N ILE A 108 10.89 -16.76 -7.88
CA ILE A 108 10.87 -15.89 -6.69
C ILE A 108 10.86 -16.70 -5.39
N LYS A 109 10.17 -17.84 -5.34
CA LYS A 109 10.19 -18.72 -4.16
C LYS A 109 11.57 -19.30 -3.87
N MET A 110 12.38 -19.52 -4.90
CA MET A 110 13.68 -20.18 -4.77
C MET A 110 14.84 -19.19 -4.57
N PHE A 111 14.77 -18.04 -5.23
CA PHE A 111 15.82 -17.02 -5.26
C PHE A 111 15.43 -15.73 -4.52
N GLU A 112 14.30 -15.74 -3.81
CA GLU A 112 13.71 -14.65 -3.02
C GLU A 112 13.22 -13.43 -3.85
N SER A 113 13.85 -13.14 -4.97
CA SER A 113 13.46 -12.05 -5.87
C SER A 113 13.79 -12.36 -7.33
N TRP A 114 13.09 -11.67 -8.24
CA TRP A 114 13.33 -11.79 -9.68
C TRP A 114 14.66 -11.18 -10.13
N ASN A 115 15.12 -10.13 -9.44
CA ASN A 115 16.41 -9.50 -9.76
C ASN A 115 17.58 -10.38 -9.31
N LYS A 116 17.46 -11.06 -8.16
CA LYS A 116 18.47 -12.04 -7.71
C LYS A 116 18.72 -13.15 -8.75
N VAL A 117 17.66 -13.65 -9.40
CA VAL A 117 17.81 -14.64 -10.47
C VAL A 117 18.62 -14.09 -11.65
N LYS A 118 18.43 -12.80 -11.99
CA LYS A 118 19.16 -12.16 -13.09
C LYS A 118 20.59 -11.83 -12.74
N GLU A 119 20.84 -11.43 -11.50
CA GLU A 119 22.19 -11.26 -10.97
C GLU A 119 22.98 -12.57 -11.10
N GLU A 120 22.38 -13.71 -10.75
CA GLU A 120 22.99 -15.03 -10.91
C GLU A 120 23.21 -15.45 -12.38
N LEU A 121 22.44 -14.88 -13.31
CA LEU A 121 22.58 -15.12 -14.76
C LEU A 121 23.45 -14.06 -15.47
N GLU A 122 24.06 -13.14 -14.71
CA GLU A 122 24.77 -11.95 -15.24
C GLU A 122 23.92 -11.13 -16.23
N LEU A 123 22.59 -11.26 -16.15
CA LEU A 123 21.65 -10.50 -16.94
C LEU A 123 21.51 -9.12 -16.31
N LYS A 124 21.44 -8.09 -17.15
CA LYS A 124 21.13 -6.74 -16.66
C LYS A 124 19.84 -6.82 -15.85
N PRO A 125 19.84 -6.34 -14.58
CA PRO A 125 18.61 -6.29 -13.81
C PRO A 125 17.65 -5.48 -14.65
N THR A 126 16.54 -6.11 -15.04
CA THR A 126 15.50 -5.34 -15.69
C THR A 126 14.98 -4.41 -14.61
N ASP A 127 14.87 -3.15 -14.95
CA ASP A 127 14.34 -2.05 -14.15
C ASP A 127 12.85 -2.30 -13.80
N GLU A 128 12.50 -3.47 -13.27
CA GLU A 128 11.17 -3.82 -12.79
C GLU A 128 11.03 -3.51 -11.30
N GLN A 129 12.13 -3.15 -10.61
CA GLN A 129 12.05 -2.24 -9.47
C GLN A 129 11.93 -0.77 -9.92
N ALA A 130 12.32 -0.45 -11.15
CA ALA A 130 11.81 0.71 -11.89
C ALA A 130 10.47 0.40 -12.60
N GLY A 131 9.64 -0.45 -11.97
CA GLY A 131 8.20 -0.54 -12.25
C GLY A 131 7.44 0.78 -12.03
N SER A 132 8.16 1.88 -11.75
CA SER A 132 7.82 3.16 -12.33
C SER A 132 8.99 3.65 -13.20
N GLN A 133 8.83 3.64 -14.53
CA GLN A 133 9.08 4.90 -15.25
C GLN A 133 8.06 5.91 -14.71
N GLY A 134 8.28 6.29 -13.46
CA GLY A 134 7.60 7.40 -12.84
C GLY A 134 8.23 8.60 -13.49
N TYR A 135 7.38 9.54 -13.87
CA TYR A 135 7.81 10.87 -14.25
C TYR A 135 8.99 11.32 -13.39
N THR A 136 10.07 11.73 -14.04
CA THR A 136 11.16 12.44 -13.39
C THR A 136 10.62 13.71 -12.74
N LYS A 137 11.36 14.27 -11.79
CA LYS A 137 10.93 15.50 -11.12
C LYS A 137 10.76 16.63 -12.13
N GLU A 138 11.63 16.67 -13.14
CA GLU A 138 11.68 17.63 -14.23
C GLU A 138 10.48 17.46 -15.17
N GLU A 139 10.10 16.23 -15.51
CA GLU A 139 8.89 15.96 -16.31
C GLU A 139 7.62 16.37 -15.56
N ILE A 140 7.53 16.09 -14.25
CA ILE A 140 6.43 16.59 -13.42
C ILE A 140 6.41 18.12 -13.39
N GLU A 141 7.57 18.76 -13.27
CA GLU A 141 7.66 20.22 -13.28
C GLU A 141 7.18 20.81 -14.61
N GLN A 142 7.55 20.23 -15.74
CA GLN A 142 7.06 20.65 -17.07
C GLN A 142 5.53 20.52 -17.17
N VAL A 143 4.97 19.39 -16.70
CA VAL A 143 3.52 19.20 -16.65
C VAL A 143 2.86 20.29 -15.78
N LEU A 144 3.43 20.59 -14.61
CA LEU A 144 2.90 21.63 -13.72
C LEU A 144 3.02 23.04 -14.32
N GLN A 145 4.08 23.35 -15.08
CA GLN A 145 4.22 24.64 -15.75
C GLN A 145 3.17 24.84 -16.85
N VAL A 146 2.86 23.79 -17.62
CA VAL A 146 1.90 23.86 -18.74
C VAL A 146 0.45 23.74 -18.25
N HIS A 147 0.17 22.78 -17.38
CA HIS A 147 -1.19 22.39 -16.98
C HIS A 147 -1.56 22.80 -15.55
N GLY A 148 -0.61 23.26 -14.74
CA GLY A 148 -0.84 23.56 -13.32
C GLY A 148 -1.93 24.59 -13.07
N LYS A 149 -2.17 25.50 -14.03
CA LYS A 149 -3.27 26.49 -13.99
C LYS A 149 -4.65 25.86 -13.88
N ASN A 150 -4.82 24.61 -14.33
CA ASN A 150 -6.07 23.85 -14.28
C ASN A 150 -6.26 23.07 -12.97
N ILE A 151 -5.29 23.15 -12.04
CA ILE A 151 -5.41 22.51 -10.73
C ILE A 151 -6.36 23.36 -9.87
N VAL A 152 -7.53 22.82 -9.54
CA VAL A 152 -8.48 23.43 -8.59
C VAL A 152 -8.61 22.59 -7.32
N THR A 153 -8.80 21.28 -7.48
CA THR A 153 -8.83 20.32 -6.38
C THR A 153 -8.10 19.03 -6.77
N ARG A 154 -7.74 18.20 -5.79
CA ARG A 154 -7.09 16.90 -6.05
C ARG A 154 -7.94 16.00 -6.96
N LYS A 155 -9.25 15.93 -6.68
CA LYS A 155 -10.18 15.10 -7.44
C LYS A 155 -10.32 15.61 -8.89
N GLN A 156 -10.52 16.91 -9.05
CA GLN A 156 -10.63 17.52 -10.37
C GLN A 156 -9.32 17.42 -11.17
N TRP A 157 -8.15 17.50 -10.51
CA TRP A 157 -6.88 17.24 -11.19
C TRP A 157 -6.79 15.80 -11.69
N ASP A 158 -7.18 14.80 -10.90
CA ASP A 158 -7.13 13.41 -11.34
C ASP A 158 -8.06 13.15 -12.53
N GLU A 159 -9.24 13.79 -12.57
CA GLU A 159 -10.17 13.75 -13.70
C GLU A 159 -9.55 14.41 -14.95
N TYR A 160 -9.02 15.62 -14.81
CA TYR A 160 -8.33 16.33 -15.89
C TYR A 160 -7.10 15.56 -16.40
N ALA A 161 -6.33 14.97 -15.48
CA ALA A 161 -5.14 14.24 -15.82
C ALA A 161 -5.45 12.96 -16.60
N HIS A 162 -6.58 12.31 -16.29
CA HIS A 162 -7.04 11.16 -17.06
C HIS A 162 -7.44 11.56 -18.50
N GLU A 163 -8.13 12.69 -18.68
CA GLU A 163 -8.55 13.18 -20.00
C GLU A 163 -7.38 13.59 -20.90
N HIS A 164 -6.27 14.03 -20.29
CA HIS A 164 -5.09 14.53 -20.99
C HIS A 164 -3.88 13.57 -20.92
N GLU A 165 -4.07 12.34 -20.45
CA GLU A 165 -3.00 11.34 -20.28
C GLU A 165 -1.79 11.82 -19.44
N LEU A 166 -2.08 12.63 -18.42
CA LEU A 166 -1.12 13.30 -17.52
C LEU A 166 -0.90 12.52 -16.21
N PRO A 167 0.14 12.87 -15.42
CA PRO A 167 0.38 12.25 -14.12
C PRO A 167 -0.73 12.56 -13.11
N THR A 168 -1.27 11.50 -12.50
CA THR A 168 -2.22 11.63 -11.37
C THR A 168 -1.61 12.36 -10.18
N TYR A 169 -2.45 12.86 -9.28
CA TYR A 169 -2.04 13.47 -8.02
C TYR A 169 -1.11 12.57 -7.20
N LYS A 170 -1.35 11.25 -7.19
CA LYS A 170 -0.46 10.30 -6.49
C LYS A 170 0.96 10.35 -7.05
N THR A 171 1.11 10.52 -8.36
CA THR A 171 2.41 10.66 -9.02
C THR A 171 3.03 12.01 -8.70
N LEU A 172 2.27 13.12 -8.78
CA LEU A 172 2.77 14.44 -8.39
C LEU A 172 3.30 14.45 -6.94
N LYS A 173 2.55 13.85 -6.02
CA LYS A 173 2.88 13.80 -4.58
C LYS A 173 4.14 12.99 -4.26
N LYS A 174 4.63 12.15 -5.19
CA LYS A 174 5.91 11.46 -5.02
C LYS A 174 7.10 12.41 -5.13
N HIS A 175 6.96 13.49 -5.89
CA HIS A 175 8.06 14.42 -6.23
C HIS A 175 7.89 15.80 -5.61
N PHE A 176 6.65 16.23 -5.34
CA PHE A 176 6.33 17.56 -4.82
C PHE A 176 5.31 17.50 -3.68
N THR A 177 5.42 18.44 -2.76
CA THR A 177 4.37 18.71 -1.76
C THR A 177 3.16 19.33 -2.42
N TRP A 178 1.99 19.22 -1.77
CA TRP A 178 0.77 19.84 -2.28
C TRP A 178 0.86 21.37 -2.34
N GLU A 179 1.67 21.98 -1.48
CA GLU A 179 1.88 23.43 -1.48
C GLU A 179 2.69 23.89 -2.69
N GLU A 180 3.74 23.13 -3.04
CA GLU A 180 4.52 23.35 -4.26
C GLU A 180 3.66 23.16 -5.50
N ILE A 181 2.84 22.10 -5.55
CA ILE A 181 1.91 21.87 -6.67
C ILE A 181 0.91 23.04 -6.82
N LEU A 182 0.36 23.53 -5.71
CA LEU A 182 -0.57 24.66 -5.73
C LEU A 182 0.10 25.97 -6.15
N SER A 183 1.42 26.12 -6.02
CA SER A 183 2.12 27.31 -6.49
C SER A 183 2.04 27.49 -8.01
N TYR A 184 1.86 26.40 -8.75
CA TYR A 184 1.65 26.41 -10.21
C TYR A 184 0.18 26.59 -10.59
N SER A 185 -0.73 26.67 -9.60
CA SER A 185 -2.17 26.78 -9.81
C SER A 185 -2.69 28.20 -9.65
N ASN A 186 -3.88 28.45 -10.18
CA ASN A 186 -4.61 29.71 -9.94
C ASN A 186 -5.33 29.74 -8.58
N VAL A 187 -5.18 28.71 -7.75
CA VAL A 187 -5.85 28.64 -6.45
C VAL A 187 -5.13 29.58 -5.49
N LYS A 188 -5.82 30.66 -5.10
CA LYS A 188 -5.31 31.57 -4.06
C LYS A 188 -5.00 30.76 -2.79
N LYS A 189 -3.72 30.74 -2.39
CA LYS A 189 -3.24 30.07 -1.17
C LYS A 189 -4.15 30.45 0.00
N LYS A 190 -4.65 29.44 0.73
CA LYS A 190 -5.35 29.69 1.99
C LYS A 190 -4.34 30.35 2.92
N LYS A 191 -4.67 31.55 3.39
CA LYS A 191 -3.81 32.26 4.34
C LYS A 191 -3.75 31.46 5.64
N THR A 192 -2.54 31.29 6.15
CA THR A 192 -2.33 30.56 7.39
C THR A 192 -2.91 31.34 8.57
N ARG A 193 -3.13 30.65 9.70
CA ARG A 193 -3.58 31.29 10.93
C ARG A 193 -2.67 32.45 11.36
N GLN A 194 -1.36 32.29 11.20
CA GLN A 194 -0.37 33.32 11.53
C GLN A 194 -0.44 34.51 10.56
N GLU A 195 -0.52 34.24 9.25
CA GLU A 195 -0.67 35.31 8.24
C GLU A 195 -1.95 36.13 8.46
N LEU A 196 -3.05 35.50 8.86
CA LEU A 196 -4.29 36.19 9.22
C LEU A 196 -4.09 37.09 10.44
N LEU A 197 -3.40 36.61 11.48
CA LEU A 197 -3.07 37.41 12.66
C LEU A 197 -2.19 38.61 12.29
N ASP A 198 -1.16 38.42 11.47
CA ASP A 198 -0.25 39.49 11.09
C ASP A 198 -0.94 40.58 10.27
N ILE A 199 -1.85 40.19 9.36
CA ILE A 199 -2.69 41.14 8.62
C ILE A 199 -3.62 41.89 9.57
N ALA A 200 -4.28 41.18 10.49
CA ALA A 200 -5.20 41.82 11.44
C ALA A 200 -4.47 42.75 12.43
N LYS A 201 -3.22 42.43 12.80
CA LYS A 201 -2.35 43.31 13.59
C LYS A 201 -1.99 44.59 12.83
N LYS A 202 -1.59 44.48 11.55
CA LYS A 202 -1.26 45.65 10.72
C LYS A 202 -2.44 46.61 10.56
N HIS A 203 -3.66 46.10 10.58
CA HIS A 203 -4.90 46.88 10.46
C HIS A 203 -5.71 46.90 11.77
N TYR A 204 -5.02 46.84 12.91
CA TYR A 204 -5.66 46.65 14.22
C TYR A 204 -6.74 47.68 14.54
N GLU A 205 -6.49 48.96 14.28
CA GLU A 205 -7.42 50.06 14.60
C GLU A 205 -8.80 49.86 13.96
N VAL A 206 -8.82 49.36 12.73
CA VAL A 206 -10.06 49.04 12.01
C VAL A 206 -10.56 47.65 12.42
N PHE A 207 -9.69 46.65 12.55
CA PHE A 207 -10.08 45.28 12.85
C PHE A 207 -10.73 45.12 14.24
N ALA A 208 -10.20 45.81 15.26
CA ALA A 208 -10.67 45.74 16.64
C ALA A 208 -12.04 46.40 16.82
N SER A 209 -12.27 47.53 16.15
CA SER A 209 -13.51 48.32 16.24
C SER A 209 -14.60 47.84 15.26
N ALA A 210 -14.24 47.28 14.11
CA ALA A 210 -15.20 46.95 13.05
C ALA A 210 -16.13 45.77 13.36
N SER A 211 -17.35 45.86 12.84
CA SER A 211 -18.22 44.70 12.61
C SER A 211 -17.72 43.89 11.41
N MET A 212 -18.25 42.68 11.20
CA MET A 212 -17.85 41.85 10.05
C MET A 212 -18.09 42.56 8.71
N ASN A 213 -19.18 43.35 8.61
CA ASN A 213 -19.52 44.08 7.39
C ASN A 213 -18.57 45.25 7.14
N ILE A 214 -18.29 46.04 8.18
CA ILE A 214 -17.33 47.17 8.09
C ILE A 214 -15.94 46.65 7.73
N TRP A 215 -15.52 45.51 8.31
CA TRP A 215 -14.25 44.89 7.93
C TRP A 215 -14.27 44.38 6.48
N ASN A 216 -15.37 43.80 6.00
CA ASN A 216 -15.45 43.34 4.61
C ASN A 216 -15.32 44.49 3.61
N GLU A 217 -15.98 45.63 3.87
CA GLU A 217 -15.87 46.83 3.02
C GLU A 217 -14.44 47.38 3.01
N TYR A 218 -13.80 47.44 4.18
CA TYR A 218 -12.39 47.82 4.30
C TYR A 218 -11.48 46.81 3.57
N ALA A 219 -11.72 45.52 3.75
CA ALA A 219 -10.92 44.45 3.17
C ALA A 219 -11.01 44.44 1.64
N ILE A 220 -12.17 44.74 1.06
CA ILE A 220 -12.30 44.89 -0.41
C ILE A 220 -11.43 46.03 -0.91
N LYS A 221 -11.49 47.21 -0.27
CA LYS A 221 -10.71 48.40 -0.65
C LYS A 221 -9.20 48.17 -0.57
N HIS A 222 -8.76 47.35 0.38
CA HIS A 222 -7.33 47.07 0.62
C HIS A 222 -6.88 45.69 0.13
N SER A 223 -7.71 44.96 -0.64
CA SER A 223 -7.41 43.59 -1.10
C SER A 223 -7.00 42.61 0.02
N LEU A 224 -7.64 42.74 1.20
CA LEU A 224 -7.40 41.93 2.39
C LEU A 224 -8.40 40.75 2.49
N PRO A 225 -8.15 39.78 3.39
CA PRO A 225 -9.08 38.68 3.63
C PRO A 225 -10.38 39.18 4.24
N SER A 226 -11.51 38.65 3.76
CA SER A 226 -12.82 38.95 4.32
C SER A 226 -12.96 38.42 5.75
N ALA A 227 -13.90 38.98 6.52
CA ALA A 227 -14.24 38.56 7.87
C ALA A 227 -14.62 37.07 7.93
N HIS A 228 -15.10 36.49 6.82
CA HIS A 228 -15.40 35.06 6.72
C HIS A 228 -14.16 34.18 6.90
N PHE A 229 -12.99 34.58 6.40
CA PHE A 229 -11.74 33.82 6.60
C PHE A 229 -11.35 33.79 8.08
N TYR A 230 -11.49 34.92 8.78
CA TYR A 230 -11.26 35.01 10.23
C TYR A 230 -12.30 34.21 11.02
N PHE A 231 -13.57 34.27 10.63
CA PHE A 231 -14.62 33.48 11.25
C PHE A 231 -14.34 31.97 11.11
N LYS A 232 -13.95 31.52 9.93
CA LYS A 232 -13.67 30.11 9.64
C LYS A 232 -12.47 29.57 10.41
N GLU A 233 -11.41 30.36 10.53
CA GLU A 233 -10.18 29.95 11.21
C GLU A 233 -10.30 29.99 12.75
N PHE A 234 -10.96 31.02 13.30
CA PHE A 234 -11.03 31.24 14.75
C PHE A 234 -12.37 30.81 15.37
N GLY A 235 -13.30 30.31 14.55
CA GLY A 235 -14.64 29.85 14.93
C GLY A 235 -15.66 30.97 15.21
N SER A 236 -15.23 32.19 15.52
CA SER A 236 -16.09 33.37 15.58
C SER A 236 -15.31 34.67 15.42
N TRP A 237 -16.00 35.74 14.99
CA TRP A 237 -15.39 37.08 14.88
C TRP A 237 -14.87 37.60 16.23
N LYS A 238 -15.61 37.34 17.32
CA LYS A 238 -15.19 37.69 18.68
C LYS A 238 -13.91 36.94 19.09
N LYS A 239 -13.81 35.64 18.78
CA LYS A 239 -12.62 34.83 19.04
C LYS A 239 -11.43 35.31 18.20
N ALA A 240 -11.65 35.70 16.93
CA ALA A 240 -10.62 36.28 16.08
C ALA A 240 -10.05 37.58 16.69
N LYS A 241 -10.91 38.51 17.15
CA LYS A 241 -10.46 39.73 17.83
C LYS A 241 -9.65 39.45 19.09
N VAL A 242 -10.12 38.55 19.94
CA VAL A 242 -9.41 38.15 21.17
C VAL A 242 -8.04 37.55 20.83
N ALA A 243 -7.95 36.73 19.78
CA ALA A 243 -6.68 36.15 19.33
C ALA A 243 -5.70 37.22 18.83
N VAL A 244 -6.18 38.23 18.10
CA VAL A 244 -5.37 39.35 17.62
C VAL A 244 -4.89 40.24 18.77
N ILE A 245 -5.75 40.54 19.74
CA ILE A 245 -5.39 41.30 20.96
C ILE A 245 -4.30 40.57 21.74
N LYS A 246 -4.52 39.28 22.07
CA LYS A 246 -3.52 38.46 22.76
C LYS A 246 -2.19 38.37 22.02
N ALA A 247 -2.25 38.25 20.69
CA ALA A 247 -1.05 38.19 19.86
C ALA A 247 -0.31 39.52 19.76
N ARG A 248 -0.97 40.66 20.03
CA ARG A 248 -0.36 41.99 20.13
C ARG A 248 0.31 42.18 21.50
N ASP A 249 -0.39 41.80 22.57
CA ASP A 249 0.07 42.02 23.95
C ASP A 249 1.26 41.12 24.33
N ASN A 250 1.37 39.92 23.75
CA ASN A 250 2.49 38.99 23.98
C ASN A 250 3.86 39.45 23.42
N TYR A 251 3.94 40.60 22.74
CA TYR A 251 5.21 41.21 22.28
C TYR A 251 5.54 42.52 23.02
N ALA A 252 4.80 42.86 24.08
CA ALA A 252 5.02 44.05 24.90
C ALA A 252 5.74 43.76 26.24
N ASN A 253 6.34 42.56 26.39
CA ASN A 253 7.22 42.18 27.50
C ASN A 253 8.61 41.83 26.98
#